data_AF-A0A439HT04-F1
#
_entry.id   AF-A0A439HT04-F1
#
_cell.length_a   1.000
_cell.length_b   1.000
_cell.length_c   1.000
_cell.angle_alpha   90.00
_cell.angle_beta   90.00
_cell.angle_gamma   90.00
#
_symmetry.space_group_name_H-M   'P 1'
#
loop_
_entity.id
_entity.type
_entity.pdbx_description
1 polymer ?
#
loop_
_entity_poly.entity_id
_entity_poly.type
_entity_poly.pdbx_seq_one_letter_code
_entity_poly.pdbx_strand_id
1 'polypeptide(L)' 'MKITVHAVGRMKTGPERELADRYFERFAKAGPAVGLEFGGIAETPESRGQSAD' A
#
# COMPACT_ATOMS: atom_id res chain seq x y z
N MET A 1 -5.10 13.98 -9.24
CA MET A 1 -5.43 12.54 -9.43
C MET A 1 -5.17 11.82 -8.11
N LYS A 2 -6.15 11.12 -7.56
CA LYS A 2 -6.01 10.39 -6.30
C LYS A 2 -5.54 8.96 -6.56
N ILE A 3 -4.51 8.52 -5.83
CA ILE A 3 -3.89 7.19 -5.96
C ILE A 3 -4.01 6.45 -4.63
N THR A 4 -4.67 5.30 -4.64
CA THR A 4 -4.80 4.41 -3.48
C THR A 4 -4.11 3.08 -3.79
N VAL A 5 -3.42 2.51 -2.80
CA VAL A 5 -2.80 1.18 -2.92
C VAL A 5 -3.78 0.13 -2.40
N HIS A 6 -4.16 -0.82 -3.24
CA HIS A 6 -4.98 -1.97 -2.83
C HIS A 6 -4.06 -3.18 -2.67
N ALA A 7 -3.95 -3.70 -1.45
CA ALA A 7 -3.08 -4.82 -1.11
C ALA A 7 -3.89 -5.99 -0.57
N VAL A 8 -3.58 -7.21 -1.00
CA VAL A 8 -4.12 -8.44 -0.41
C VAL A 8 -3.18 -8.90 0.69
N GLY A 9 -3.73 -9.16 1.87
CA GLY A 9 -2.97 -9.47 3.08
C GLY A 9 -2.38 -8.23 3.75
N ARG A 10 -2.08 -8.36 5.04
CA ARG A 10 -1.38 -7.34 5.82
C ARG A 10 0.11 -7.63 5.84
N MET A 11 0.93 -6.61 5.61
CA MET A 11 2.38 -6.75 5.75
C MET A 11 2.73 -7.09 7.20
N LYS A 12 3.56 -8.12 7.38
CA LYS A 12 4.16 -8.42 8.68
C LYS A 12 5.05 -7.25 9.10
N THR A 13 5.18 -7.05 10.41
CA THR A 13 6.19 -6.13 10.94
C THR A 13 7.58 -6.62 10.54
N GLY A 14 8.40 -5.72 9.99
CA GLY A 14 9.73 -6.05 9.52
C GLY A 14 10.29 -5.03 8.52
N PRO A 15 11.52 -5.25 8.03
CA PRO A 15 12.22 -4.33 7.14
C PRO A 15 11.44 -3.97 5.87
N GLU A 16 10.68 -4.91 5.31
CA GLU A 16 9.88 -4.68 4.11
C GLU A 16 8.74 -3.69 4.38
N ARG A 17 8.10 -3.78 5.54
CA ARG A 17 7.03 -2.85 5.94
C ARG A 17 7.60 -1.46 6.17
N GLU A 18 8.74 -1.35 6.86
CA GLU A 18 9.42 -0.07 7.07
C GLU A 18 9.86 0.58 5.76
N LEU A 19 10.28 -0.23 4.78
CA LEU A 19 10.59 0.25 3.44
C LEU A 19 9.33 0.81 2.76
N ALA A 20 8.23 0.05 2.76
CA ALA A 20 6.97 0.47 2.15
C ALA A 20 6.47 1.79 2.77
N ASP A 21 6.41 1.87 4.10
CA ASP A 21 5.97 3.06 4.84
C ASP A 21 6.81 4.29 4.45
N ARG A 22 8.13 4.14 4.36
CA ARG A 22 9.04 5.22 3.94
C ARG A 22 8.74 5.73 2.54
N TYR A 23 8.39 4.84 1.61
CA TYR A 23 8.05 5.26 0.24
C TYR A 23 6.65 5.87 0.15
N PHE A 24 5.69 5.39 0.94
CA PHE A 24 4.37 6.03 1.04
C PHE A 24 4.47 7.44 1.64
N GLU A 25 5.28 7.64 2.67
CA GLU A 25 5.55 8.98 3.21
C GLU A 25 6.20 9.90 2.16
N ARG A 26 7.17 9.39 1.39
CA ARG A 26 7.79 10.15 0.30
C ARG A 26 6.75 10.53 -0.76
N PHE A 27 5.88 9.60 -1.15
CA PHE A 27 4.82 9.84 -2.11
C PHE A 27 3.81 10.88 -1.59
N ALA A 28 3.37 10.77 -0.34
CA ALA A 28 2.45 11.72 0.28
C ALA A 28 3.01 13.15 0.31
N LYS A 29 4.34 13.30 0.48
CA LYS A 29 5.02 14.60 0.49
C LYS A 29 5.27 15.16 -0.91
N ALA A 30 5.74 14.33 -1.85
CA ALA A 30 6.16 14.77 -3.18
C ALA A 30 5.03 14.81 -4.21
N GLY A 31 4.00 13.98 -4.05
CA GLY A 31 2.89 13.84 -5.00
C GLY A 31 2.10 15.12 -5.26
N PRO A 32 1.70 15.91 -4.24
CA PRO A 32 0.84 17.07 -4.44
C PRO A 32 1.43 18.11 -5.40
N ALA A 33 2.75 18.29 -5.40
CA ALA A 33 3.46 19.20 -6.29
C ALA A 33 3.31 18.84 -7.79
N VAL A 34 2.96 17.59 -8.10
CA VAL A 34 2.72 17.09 -9.47
C VAL A 34 1.27 16.66 -9.69
N GLY A 35 0.35 17.12 -8.84
CA GLY A 35 -1.08 16.83 -8.95
C GLY A 35 -1.47 15.40 -8.59
N LEU A 36 -0.62 14.66 -7.88
CA LEU A 36 -0.90 13.31 -7.37
C LEU A 36 -1.20 13.36 -5.86
N GLU A 37 -2.30 12.76 -5.43
CA GLU A 37 -2.69 12.73 -4.03
C GLU A 37 -2.66 11.29 -3.51
N PHE A 38 -2.01 11.06 -2.37
CA PHE A 38 -2.00 9.75 -1.74
C PHE A 38 -3.30 9.49 -0.99
N GLY A 39 -4.09 8.56 -1.51
CA GLY A 39 -5.36 8.10 -0.93
C GLY A 39 -5.21 7.01 0.13
N GLY A 40 -3.98 6.63 0.49
CA GLY A 40 -3.71 5.60 1.51
C GLY A 40 -3.64 4.18 0.97
N ILE A 41 -3.72 3.21 1.89
CA ILE A 41 -3.62 1.78 1.62
C ILE A 41 -4.93 1.12 2.07
N ALA A 42 -5.54 0.34 1.18
CA ALA A 42 -6.66 -0.53 1.47
C ALA A 42 -6.17 -1.99 1.52
N GLU A 43 -6.12 -2.56 2.72
CA GLU A 43 -5.79 -3.97 2.94
C GLU A 43 -7.05 -4.83 2.85
N THR A 44 -7.05 -5.81 1.94
CA THR A 44 -8.09 -6.84 1.85
C THR A 44 -7.52 -8.14 2.43
N PRO A 45 -8.23 -8.84 3.35
CA PRO A 45 -7.76 -10.11 3.86
C PRO A 45 -7.49 -11.13 2.74
N GLU A 46 -6.48 -11.98 2.92
CA GLU A 46 -6.27 -13.11 2.03
C GLU A 46 -7.48 -14.07 2.06
N SER A 47 -7.84 -14.64 0.91
CA SER A 47 -8.91 -15.63 0.83
C SER A 47 -8.55 -16.85 1.68
N ARG A 48 -9.52 -17.40 2.43
CA ARG A 48 -9.40 -18.70 3.10
C ARG A 48 -9.60 -19.90 2.15
N GLY A 49 -9.89 -19.63 0.87
CA GLY A 49 -10.12 -20.67 -0.13
C GLY A 49 -8.83 -21.27 -0.65
N GLN A 50 -8.44 -22.43 -0.10
CA GLN A 50 -7.56 -23.38 -0.79
C GLN A 50 -8.28 -23.91 -2.03
N SER A 51 -7.64 -23.75 -3.20
CA SER A 51 -7.30 -24.80 -4.19
C SER A 51 -7.13 -24.14 -5.55
N ALA A 52 -5.90 -24.14 -6.06
CA ALA A 52 -5.69 -24.33 -7.48
C ALA A 52 -5.08 -25.74 -7.57
N ASP A 53 -5.80 -26.64 -8.23
CA ASP A 53 -5.31 -27.96 -8.65
C ASP A 53 -3.94 -27.85 -9.33
#